data_AF-A0A1Y4IZS0-F1
#
_entry.id   AF-A0A1Y4IZS0-F1
#
_cell.length_a   1.000
_cell.length_b   1.000
_cell.length_c   1.000
_cell.angle_alpha   90.00
_cell.angle_beta   90.00
_cell.angle_gamma   90.00
#
_symmetry.space_group_name_H-M   'P 1'
#
loop_
_entity.id
_entity.type
_entity.pdbx_description
1 polymer ?
#
loop_
_entity_poly.entity_id
_entity_poly.type
_entity_poly.pdbx_seq_one_letter_code
_entity_poly.pdbx_strand_id
1 'polypeptide(L)' 'MKANKETWSAVSMHCPNCGKESQAHRSANGTIKSACSVCSTVVVRRKMSRRHTRLDLYVSGDEVE' A
#
# COMPACT_ATOMS: atom_id res chain seq x y z
N MET A 1 -6.09 9.00 25.00
CA MET A 1 -6.53 8.81 23.61
C MET A 1 -6.84 7.35 23.38
N LYS A 2 -8.04 6.98 22.92
CA LYS A 2 -8.36 5.57 22.62
C LYS A 2 -7.69 5.18 21.30
N ALA A 3 -6.89 4.12 21.31
CA ALA A 3 -6.38 3.49 20.09
C ALA A 3 -7.59 3.04 19.26
N ASN A 4 -7.90 3.80 18.21
CA ASN A 4 -8.94 3.44 17.27
C ASN A 4 -8.45 2.17 16.58
N LYS A 5 -9.12 1.03 16.79
CA LYS A 5 -8.77 -0.23 16.12
C LYS A 5 -8.70 0.08 14.63
N GLU A 6 -7.52 0.01 14.04
CA GLU A 6 -7.35 0.32 12.61
C GLU A 6 -8.14 -0.71 11.81
N THR A 7 -9.32 -0.32 11.34
CA THR A 7 -10.11 -1.14 10.43
C THR A 7 -9.42 -1.11 9.07
N TRP A 8 -8.94 -2.28 8.63
CA TRP A 8 -8.38 -2.48 7.31
C TRP A 8 -9.45 -3.11 6.42
N SER A 9 -9.73 -2.50 5.27
CA SER A 9 -10.65 -3.03 4.25
C SER A 9 -9.87 -3.49 3.03
N ALA A 10 -10.19 -4.68 2.51
CA ALA A 10 -9.61 -5.17 1.26
C ALA A 10 -10.05 -4.30 0.07
N VAL A 11 -9.11 -4.00 -0.83
CA VAL A 11 -9.34 -3.28 -2.08
C VAL A 11 -8.49 -3.92 -3.18
N SER A 12 -9.02 -3.99 -4.41
CA SER A 12 -8.24 -4.39 -5.58
C SER A 12 -7.49 -3.19 -6.15
N MET A 13 -6.22 -3.38 -6.49
CA MET A 13 -5.35 -2.39 -7.11
C MET A 13 -4.43 -3.08 -8.12
N HIS A 14 -4.00 -2.36 -9.15
CA HIS A 14 -2.93 -2.83 -10.01
C HIS A 14 -1.57 -2.48 -9.39
N CYS A 15 -0.63 -3.42 -9.46
CA CYS A 15 0.74 -3.21 -9.04
C CYS A 15 1.38 -2.12 -9.93
N PRO A 16 1.94 -1.04 -9.37
CA PRO A 16 2.59 0.00 -10.15
C PRO A 16 3.92 -0.46 -10.77
N ASN A 17 4.48 -1.60 -10.34
CA ASN A 17 5.70 -2.16 -10.89
C ASN A 17 5.43 -3.07 -12.11
N CYS A 18 4.60 -4.12 -11.96
CA CYS A 18 4.38 -5.10 -13.03
C CYS A 18 3.00 -5.04 -13.71
N GLY A 19 2.10 -4.16 -13.25
CA GLY A 19 0.75 -3.99 -13.79
C GLY A 19 -0.26 -5.10 -13.45
N LYS A 20 0.14 -6.19 -12.78
CA LYS A 20 -0.78 -7.25 -12.35
C LYS A 20 -1.65 -6.82 -11.17
N GLU A 21 -2.84 -7.40 -11.07
CA GLU A 21 -3.72 -7.18 -9.92
C GLU A 21 -3.05 -7.64 -8.62
N SER A 22 -3.17 -6.84 -7.57
CA SER A 22 -2.59 -7.08 -6.26
C SER A 22 -3.66 -6.81 -5.20
N GLN A 23 -3.74 -7.73 -4.23
CA GLN A 23 -4.62 -7.56 -3.09
C GLN A 23 -4.03 -6.49 -2.17
N ALA A 24 -4.77 -5.41 -1.98
CA ALA A 24 -4.38 -4.30 -1.15
C ALA A 24 -5.32 -4.15 0.04
N HIS A 25 -4.83 -3.54 1.11
CA HIS A 25 -5.62 -3.21 2.29
C HIS A 25 -5.55 -1.72 2.53
N ARG A 26 -6.72 -1.11 2.74
CA ARG A 26 -6.87 0.32 3.05
C ARG A 26 -7.21 0.50 4.52
N SER A 27 -6.48 1.35 5.22
CA SER A 27 -6.81 1.73 6.59
C SER A 27 -7.85 2.86 6.63
N ALA A 28 -8.46 3.05 7.80
CA ALA A 28 -9.39 4.15 8.06
C ALA A 28 -8.80 5.54 7.73
N ASN A 29 -7.49 5.72 7.91
CA ASN A 29 -6.78 6.97 7.62
C ASN A 29 -6.47 7.15 6.12
N GLY A 30 -6.88 6.21 5.27
CA GLY A 30 -6.69 6.27 3.82
C GLY A 30 -5.33 5.80 3.31
N THR A 31 -4.48 5.24 4.19
CA THR A 31 -3.25 4.55 3.77
C THR A 31 -3.61 3.23 3.10
N ILE A 32 -3.01 2.94 1.95
CA ILE A 32 -3.16 1.66 1.26
C ILE A 32 -1.83 0.93 1.27
N LYS A 33 -1.84 -0.34 1.68
CA LYS A 33 -0.68 -1.24 1.60
C LYS A 33 -1.01 -2.40 0.67
N SER A 34 -0.09 -2.76 -0.20
CA SER A 34 -0.24 -3.94 -1.06
C SER A 34 1.09 -4.67 -1.23
N ALA A 35 1.01 -5.99 -1.39
CA ALA A 35 2.13 -6.81 -1.80
C ALA A 35 1.72 -7.52 -3.10
N CYS A 36 2.52 -7.36 -4.15
CA CYS A 36 2.26 -8.06 -5.41
C CYS A 36 2.68 -9.51 -5.29
N SER A 37 1.77 -10.45 -5.57
CA SER A 37 2.09 -11.88 -5.58
C SER A 37 2.95 -12.32 -6.78
N VAL A 38 3.14 -11.45 -7.78
CA VAL A 38 3.86 -11.76 -9.03
C VAL A 38 5.29 -11.25 -9.00
N CYS A 39 5.49 -9.95 -8.75
CA CYS A 39 6.83 -9.34 -8.72
C CYS A 39 7.33 -9.02 -7.31
N SER A 40 6.57 -9.43 -6.28
CA SER A 40 6.92 -9.25 -4.87
C SER A 40 7.09 -7.81 -4.39
N THR A 41 6.83 -6.81 -5.24
CA THR A 41 6.88 -5.39 -4.86
C THR A 41 5.86 -5.09 -3.76
N VAL A 42 6.34 -4.47 -2.69
CA VAL A 42 5.51 -3.92 -1.62
C VAL A 42 5.28 -2.44 -1.89
N VAL A 43 4.03 -2.00 -1.76
CA VAL A 43 3.65 -0.61 -2.02
C VAL A 43 2.92 -0.05 -0.83
N VAL A 44 3.35 1.14 -0.38
CA VAL A 44 2.65 1.94 0.62
C VAL A 44 2.22 3.26 0.00
N ARG A 45 0.91 3.44 -0.16
CA ARG A 45 0.30 4.64 -0.74
C ARG A 45 -0.32 5.49 0.37
N ARG A 46 0.10 6.77 0.46
CA ARG A 46 -0.41 7.74 1.44
C ARG A 46 -0.91 9.00 0.74
N LYS A 47 -2.11 9.46 1.10
CA LYS A 47 -2.64 10.74 0.64
C LYS A 47 -2.04 11.87 1.49
N MET A 48 -1.25 12.73 0.88
CA MET A 48 -0.59 13.86 1.56
C MET A 48 -1.40 15.15 1.43
N SER A 49 -2.01 15.37 0.26
CA SER A 49 -2.92 16.49 0.02
C SER A 49 -4.02 16.09 -0.96
N ARG A 50 -4.88 17.03 -1.38
CA ARG A 50 -5.92 16.75 -2.37
C ARG A 50 -5.36 16.22 -3.70
N ARG A 51 -4.19 16.71 -4.13
CA ARG A 51 -3.53 16.33 -5.39
C ARG A 51 -2.20 15.59 -5.19
N HIS A 52 -1.68 15.52 -3.97
CA HIS A 52 -0.41 14.85 -3.68
C HIS A 52 -0.68 13.50 -3.03
N THR A 53 -0.29 12.44 -3.73
CA THR A 53 -0.23 11.09 -3.18
C THR A 53 1.21 10.60 -3.28
N ARG A 54 1.75 10.13 -2.16
CA ARG A 54 3.05 9.49 -2.12
C ARG A 54 2.86 7.99 -2.28
N LEU A 55 3.67 7.38 -3.14
CA LEU A 55 3.80 5.93 -3.25
C LEU A 55 5.25 5.57 -2.89
N ASP A 56 5.42 4.85 -1.80
CA ASP A 56 6.69 4.21 -1.49
C ASP A 56 6.63 2.80 -2.06
N LEU A 57 7.52 2.50 -3.01
CA LEU A 57 7.66 1.18 -3.64
C LEU A 57 8.94 0.54 -3.10
N TYR A 58 8.82 -0.68 -2.61
CA TYR A 58 9.93 -1.47 -2.10
C TYR A 58 10.05 -2.72 -2.97
N VAL A 59 11.26 -3.01 -3.44
CA VAL A 59 11.58 -4.27 -4.10
C VAL A 59 11.83 -5.30 -3.00
N SER A 60 11.41 -6.55 -3.18
CA SER A 60 11.57 -7.63 -2.19
C SER A 60 13.01 -8.13 -2.05
N GLY A 61 13.98 -7.23 -2.08
CA GLY A 61 15.40 -7.50 -1.87
C GLY A 61 16.12 -6.41 -1.06
N ASP A 62 15.46 -5.29 -0.77
CA ASP A 62 16.02 -4.25 0.10
C ASP A 62 15.58 -4.54 1.55
N GLU A 63 16.44 -5.26 2.28
CA GLU A 63 16.39 -5.27 3.75
C GLU A 63 16.58 -3.82 4.22
N VAL A 64 15.53 -3.22 4.79
CA VAL A 64 15.65 -1.92 5.44
C VAL A 64 16.17 -2.20 6.85
N GLU A 65 17.49 -2.05 7.03
CA GLU A 65 18.19 -2.04 8.32
C GLU A 65 17.68 -0.91 9.24
#